data_AF-A0A1R2BJW8-F1
#
_entry.id   AF-A0A1R2BJW8-F1
#
_cell.length_a   1.000
_cell.length_b   1.000
_cell.length_c   1.000
_cell.angle_alpha   90.00
_cell.angle_beta   90.00
_cell.angle_gamma   90.00
#
_symmetry.space_group_name_H-M   'P 1'
#
loop_
_entity.id
_entity.type
_entity.pdbx_description
1 polymer ?
#
loop_
_entity_poly.entity_id
_entity_poly.type
_entity_poly.pdbx_seq_one_letter_code
_entity_poly.pdbx_strand_id
1 'polypeptide(L)'
;MSEEVFKKIHELFKDYFIQNCNLDDDEVNEVELETLETLEPEEVYENLKELLSNLLAFKKAVKNSEVKELTQRLIIFEKMIQKLESDIRSHISVQHQMRLDMETYEFKIEELQKIKAYHIKKVEDLDKLLVDKEAEILHIKNKNAVELEIKLKGIEDKFKHEICSAVDMYRKEGAHTVRNMSEKTAKEMIQEKDKEIEKLKVEQHFLYKELQSIKGKKIKLSKISKDVITERGKRTKRNGNAANEMYKTIESIPKKDKKYESPYLRKEGLHIRSASDLGMTQKNKLTIL
;
A
#
# COMPACT_ATOMS: atom_id res chain seq x y z
N MET A 1 -40.92 -67.15 47.44
CA MET A 1 -41.87 -66.89 46.33
C MET A 1 -42.92 -67.97 46.34
N SER A 2 -44.10 -67.76 45.75
CA SER A 2 -45.07 -68.84 45.61
C SER A 2 -44.60 -69.84 44.55
N GLU A 3 -44.96 -71.11 44.73
CA GLU A 3 -44.64 -72.20 43.79
C GLU A 3 -45.12 -71.92 42.36
N GLU A 4 -46.25 -71.20 42.22
CA GLU A 4 -46.80 -70.75 40.94
C GLU A 4 -45.86 -69.77 40.21
N VAL A 5 -45.09 -68.96 40.93
CA VAL A 5 -44.13 -68.03 40.34
C VAL A 5 -42.92 -68.79 39.79
N PHE A 6 -42.41 -69.80 40.51
CA PHE A 6 -41.32 -70.62 40.01
C PHE A 6 -41.71 -71.39 38.74
N LYS A 7 -42.92 -71.94 38.68
CA LYS A 7 -43.43 -72.61 37.46
C LYS A 7 -43.51 -71.66 36.25
N LYS A 8 -43.98 -70.42 36.45
CA LYS A 8 -44.00 -69.41 35.38
C LYS A 8 -42.60 -69.01 34.91
N ILE A 9 -41.64 -68.93 35.83
CA ILE A 9 -40.24 -68.64 35.50
C ILE A 9 -39.61 -69.81 34.73
N HIS A 10 -39.96 -71.03 35.11
CA HIS A 10 -39.52 -72.25 34.43
C HIS A 10 -40.07 -72.34 32.99
N GLU A 11 -41.36 -72.08 32.79
CA GLU A 11 -41.95 -71.97 31.44
C GLU A 11 -41.27 -70.88 30.61
N LEU A 12 -41.03 -69.71 31.20
CA LEU A 12 -40.33 -68.62 30.54
C LEU A 12 -38.91 -69.03 30.11
N PHE A 13 -38.18 -69.74 30.98
CA PHE A 13 -36.85 -70.25 30.67
C PHE A 13 -36.87 -71.20 29.46
N LYS A 14 -37.82 -72.15 29.41
CA LYS A 14 -37.98 -73.04 28.26
C LYS A 14 -38.21 -72.28 26.97
N ASP A 15 -39.14 -71.33 26.98
CA ASP A 15 -39.47 -70.52 25.81
C ASP A 15 -38.25 -69.76 25.28
N TYR A 16 -37.44 -69.20 26.18
CA TYR A 16 -36.22 -68.48 25.80
C TYR A 16 -35.07 -69.42 25.41
N PHE A 17 -34.97 -70.61 25.99
CA PHE A 17 -33.99 -71.61 25.58
C PHE A 17 -34.23 -72.03 24.13
N ILE A 18 -35.47 -72.39 23.79
CA ILE A 18 -35.87 -72.77 22.42
C ILE A 18 -35.64 -71.59 21.46
N GLN A 19 -36.02 -70.38 21.85
CA GLN A 19 -35.74 -69.19 21.04
C GLN A 19 -34.24 -68.94 20.84
N ASN A 20 -33.41 -69.21 21.86
CA ASN A 20 -31.97 -69.03 21.74
C ASN A 20 -31.35 -70.06 20.78
N CYS A 21 -31.74 -71.33 20.85
CA CYS A 21 -31.30 -72.34 19.89
C CYS A 21 -31.66 -71.94 18.45
N ASN A 22 -32.90 -71.45 18.24
CA ASN A 22 -33.33 -70.94 16.93
C ASN A 22 -32.53 -69.71 16.44
N LEU A 23 -31.97 -68.89 17.34
CA LEU A 23 -31.11 -67.77 16.96
C LEU A 23 -29.71 -68.21 16.53
N ASP A 24 -29.25 -69.33 17.06
CA ASP A 24 -27.95 -69.93 16.76
C ASP A 24 -28.02 -70.92 15.57
N ASP A 25 -29.16 -70.96 14.85
CA ASP A 25 -29.49 -71.90 13.77
C ASP A 25 -29.42 -73.40 14.21
N ASP A 26 -29.58 -73.67 15.51
CA ASP A 26 -29.60 -75.01 16.10
C ASP A 26 -31.05 -75.52 16.32
N GLU A 27 -31.27 -76.83 16.11
CA GLU A 27 -32.55 -77.49 16.41
C GLU A 27 -32.54 -78.12 17.81
N VAL A 28 -33.60 -77.87 18.59
CA VAL A 28 -33.77 -78.50 19.91
C VAL A 28 -34.12 -79.97 19.73
N ASN A 29 -33.30 -80.86 20.29
CA ASN A 29 -33.53 -82.30 20.20
C ASN A 29 -34.51 -82.80 21.27
N GLU A 30 -35.07 -84.01 21.07
CA GLU A 30 -36.04 -84.61 22.02
C GLU A 30 -35.46 -84.79 23.43
N VAL A 31 -34.15 -85.07 23.53
CA VAL A 31 -33.45 -85.26 24.81
C VAL A 31 -33.36 -83.94 25.58
N GLU A 32 -33.11 -82.82 24.90
CA GLU A 32 -33.10 -81.47 25.47
C GLU A 32 -34.48 -81.05 25.94
N LEU A 33 -35.54 -81.35 25.18
CA LEU A 33 -36.92 -81.08 25.58
C LEU A 33 -37.32 -81.86 26.84
N GLU A 34 -36.98 -83.15 26.92
CA GLU A 34 -37.22 -83.97 28.11
C GLU A 34 -36.40 -83.44 29.30
N THR A 35 -35.15 -83.07 29.07
CA THR A 35 -34.28 -82.49 30.10
C THR A 35 -34.89 -81.19 30.64
N LEU A 36 -35.35 -80.29 29.77
CA LEU A 36 -36.04 -79.05 30.15
C LEU A 36 -37.30 -79.31 30.97
N GLU A 37 -38.02 -80.41 30.76
CA GLU A 37 -39.19 -80.78 31.56
C GLU A 37 -38.85 -81.28 32.96
N THR A 38 -37.68 -81.90 33.13
CA THR A 38 -37.24 -82.47 34.41
C THR A 38 -36.53 -81.50 35.35
N LEU A 39 -36.17 -80.30 34.88
CA LEU A 39 -35.49 -79.30 35.70
C LEU A 39 -36.36 -78.81 36.86
N GLU A 40 -35.74 -78.63 38.03
CA GLU A 40 -36.44 -78.11 39.21
C GLU A 40 -36.68 -76.59 39.05
N PRO A 41 -37.93 -76.10 39.19
CA PRO A 41 -38.25 -74.68 39.00
C PRO A 41 -37.44 -73.71 39.89
N GLU A 42 -37.12 -74.12 41.12
CA GLU A 42 -36.29 -73.38 42.06
C GLU A 42 -34.83 -73.27 41.59
N GLU A 43 -34.26 -74.34 41.04
CA GLU A 43 -32.90 -74.36 40.50
C GLU A 43 -32.79 -73.45 39.28
N VAL A 44 -33.77 -73.52 38.36
CA VAL A 44 -33.83 -72.64 37.18
C VAL A 44 -33.88 -71.17 37.59
N TYR A 45 -34.62 -70.83 38.64
CA TYR A 45 -34.66 -69.47 39.16
C TYR A 45 -33.31 -69.00 39.72
N GLU A 46 -32.64 -69.80 40.55
CA GLU A 46 -31.35 -69.41 41.11
C GLU A 46 -30.27 -69.31 40.02
N ASN A 47 -30.28 -70.21 39.02
CA ASN A 47 -29.40 -70.13 37.85
C ASN A 47 -29.65 -68.85 37.03
N LEU A 48 -30.92 -68.49 36.79
CA LEU A 48 -31.28 -67.23 36.11
C LEU A 48 -30.83 -66.00 36.89
N LYS A 49 -30.99 -66.02 38.21
CA LYS A 49 -30.56 -64.94 39.09
C LYS A 49 -29.04 -64.78 39.11
N GLU A 50 -28.29 -65.89 39.10
CA GLU A 50 -26.84 -65.87 38.95
C GLU A 50 -26.42 -65.32 37.58
N LEU A 51 -27.05 -65.78 36.49
CA LEU A 51 -26.81 -65.28 35.14
C LEU A 51 -27.03 -63.76 35.05
N LEU A 52 -28.14 -63.25 35.58
CA LEU A 52 -28.43 -61.82 35.62
C LEU A 52 -27.40 -61.04 36.43
N SER A 53 -26.93 -61.62 37.54
CA SER A 53 -25.88 -61.01 38.38
C SER A 53 -24.55 -60.93 37.64
N ASN A 54 -24.18 -61.99 36.91
CA ASN A 54 -22.97 -62.06 36.09
C ASN A 54 -23.05 -61.09 34.90
N LEU A 55 -24.18 -61.00 34.22
CA LEU A 55 -24.41 -60.03 33.14
C LEU A 55 -24.30 -58.59 33.64
N LEU A 56 -24.82 -58.29 34.84
CA LEU A 56 -24.70 -56.97 35.44
C LEU A 56 -23.24 -56.64 35.80
N ALA A 57 -22.49 -57.61 36.34
CA ALA A 57 -21.07 -57.47 36.64
C ALA A 57 -20.25 -57.23 35.36
N PHE A 58 -20.51 -58.01 34.32
CA PHE A 58 -19.91 -57.83 32.99
C PHE A 58 -20.21 -56.43 32.43
N LYS A 59 -21.47 -55.99 32.46
CA LYS A 59 -21.86 -54.64 32.01
C LYS A 59 -21.12 -53.54 32.76
N LYS A 60 -20.91 -53.69 34.08
CA LYS A 60 -20.12 -52.74 34.88
C LYS A 60 -18.65 -52.74 34.48
N ALA A 61 -18.05 -53.92 34.31
CA ALA A 61 -16.66 -54.08 33.89
C ALA A 61 -16.41 -53.47 32.50
N VAL A 62 -17.32 -53.71 31.55
CA VAL A 62 -17.25 -53.13 30.20
C VAL A 62 -17.49 -51.62 30.22
N LYS A 63 -18.42 -51.13 31.05
CA LYS A 63 -18.65 -49.68 31.17
C LYS A 63 -17.44 -48.93 31.73
N ASN A 64 -16.70 -49.58 32.64
CA ASN A 64 -15.47 -49.06 33.24
C ASN A 64 -14.21 -49.54 32.50
N SER A 65 -14.37 -50.18 31.34
CA SER A 65 -13.26 -50.69 30.56
C SER A 65 -12.45 -49.52 30.02
N GLU A 66 -11.15 -49.57 30.27
CA GLU A 66 -10.14 -48.66 29.72
C GLU A 66 -10.27 -48.49 28.20
N VAL A 67 -10.81 -49.50 27.50
CA VAL A 67 -11.04 -49.47 26.04
C VAL A 67 -11.96 -48.32 25.63
N LYS A 68 -13.00 -48.03 26.42
CA LYS A 68 -13.91 -46.92 26.12
C LYS A 68 -13.22 -45.57 26.31
N GLU A 69 -12.44 -45.42 27.37
CA GLU A 69 -11.67 -44.21 27.65
C GLU A 69 -10.57 -43.98 26.61
N LEU A 70 -9.86 -45.04 26.22
CA LEU A 70 -8.88 -45.04 25.14
C LEU A 70 -9.50 -44.59 23.81
N THR A 71 -10.68 -45.11 23.47
CA THR A 71 -11.40 -44.72 22.25
C THR A 71 -11.79 -43.24 22.28
N GLN A 72 -12.30 -42.74 23.41
CA GLN A 72 -12.62 -41.32 23.56
C GLN A 72 -11.36 -40.44 23.46
N ARG A 73 -10.27 -40.85 24.08
CA ARG A 73 -8.99 -40.14 24.02
C ARG A 73 -8.42 -40.12 22.61
N LEU A 74 -8.55 -41.22 21.87
CA LEU A 74 -8.16 -41.30 20.47
C LEU A 74 -8.95 -40.32 19.60
N ILE A 75 -10.28 -40.22 19.80
CA ILE A 75 -11.12 -39.23 19.10
C ILE A 75 -10.68 -37.78 19.42
N ILE A 76 -10.29 -37.49 20.66
CA ILE A 76 -9.79 -36.16 21.04
C ILE A 76 -8.47 -35.85 20.32
N PHE A 77 -7.54 -36.80 20.31
CA PHE A 77 -6.26 -36.62 19.63
C PHE A 77 -6.43 -36.45 18.12
N GLU A 78 -7.31 -37.24 17.50
CA GLU A 78 -7.65 -37.12 16.08
C GLU A 78 -8.15 -35.71 15.75
N LYS A 79 -9.08 -35.17 16.55
CA LYS A 79 -9.56 -33.78 16.38
C LYS A 79 -8.45 -32.75 16.55
N MET A 80 -7.53 -32.99 17.49
CA MET A 80 -6.41 -32.08 17.73
C MET A 80 -5.43 -32.08 16.56
N ILE A 81 -5.15 -33.26 15.99
CA ILE A 81 -4.33 -33.41 14.78
C ILE A 81 -4.99 -32.70 13.60
N GLN A 82 -6.27 -32.94 13.34
CA GLN A 82 -7.00 -32.29 12.24
C GLN A 82 -6.98 -30.76 12.37
N LYS A 83 -7.09 -30.23 13.59
CA LYS A 83 -6.96 -28.79 13.84
C LYS A 83 -5.55 -28.29 13.52
N LEU A 84 -4.52 -28.97 14.01
CA LEU A 84 -3.13 -28.59 13.74
C LEU A 84 -2.80 -28.64 12.25
N GLU A 85 -3.29 -29.64 11.53
CA GLU A 85 -3.13 -29.71 10.08
C GLU A 85 -3.82 -28.55 9.36
N SER A 86 -5.02 -28.16 9.81
CA SER A 86 -5.73 -27.00 9.29
C SER A 86 -4.95 -25.71 9.53
N ASP A 87 -4.42 -25.53 10.73
CA ASP A 87 -3.62 -24.37 11.10
C ASP A 87 -2.34 -24.30 10.24
N ILE A 88 -1.66 -25.43 10.03
CA ILE A 88 -0.49 -25.52 9.14
C ILE A 88 -0.85 -25.13 7.71
N ARG A 89 -1.95 -25.66 7.14
CA ARG A 89 -2.40 -25.31 5.79
C ARG A 89 -2.69 -23.82 5.66
N SER A 90 -3.35 -23.24 6.67
CA SER A 90 -3.62 -21.80 6.73
C SER A 90 -2.30 -20.99 6.76
N HIS A 91 -1.35 -21.40 7.60
CA HIS A 91 -0.07 -20.72 7.73
C HIS A 91 0.75 -20.74 6.42
N ILE A 92 0.74 -21.88 5.71
CA ILE A 92 1.38 -22.01 4.40
C ILE A 92 0.73 -21.07 3.39
N SER A 93 -0.61 -20.99 3.37
CA SER A 93 -1.33 -20.09 2.46
C SER A 93 -0.99 -18.63 2.71
N VAL A 94 -0.98 -18.19 3.97
CA VAL A 94 -0.62 -16.81 4.34
C VAL A 94 0.83 -16.52 3.96
N GLN A 95 1.75 -17.44 4.27
CA GLN A 95 3.16 -17.27 3.92
C GLN A 95 3.38 -17.19 2.40
N HIS A 96 2.64 -17.97 1.62
CA HIS A 96 2.70 -17.89 0.16
C HIS A 96 2.19 -16.54 -0.35
N GLN A 97 1.08 -16.04 0.18
CA GLN A 97 0.56 -14.72 -0.18
C GLN A 97 1.57 -13.62 0.13
N MET A 98 2.15 -13.63 1.33
CA MET A 98 3.17 -12.65 1.73
C MET A 98 4.38 -12.66 0.79
N ARG A 99 4.77 -13.83 0.27
CA ARG A 99 5.87 -13.94 -0.69
C ARG A 99 5.52 -13.27 -2.02
N LEU A 100 4.33 -13.51 -2.55
CA LEU A 100 3.86 -12.86 -3.78
C LEU A 100 3.79 -11.33 -3.63
N ASP A 101 3.34 -10.86 -2.46
CA ASP A 101 3.28 -9.43 -2.17
C ASP A 101 4.71 -8.84 -2.11
N MET A 102 5.66 -9.53 -1.47
CA MET A 102 7.07 -9.12 -1.44
C MET A 102 7.66 -9.02 -2.85
N GLU A 103 7.49 -10.05 -3.68
CA GLU A 103 7.95 -10.06 -5.08
C GLU A 103 7.35 -8.88 -5.87
N THR A 104 6.07 -8.58 -5.65
CA THR A 104 5.37 -7.44 -6.27
C THR A 104 5.96 -6.10 -5.83
N TYR A 105 6.24 -5.95 -4.53
CA TYR A 105 6.85 -4.73 -4.01
C TYR A 105 8.30 -4.55 -4.48
N GLU A 106 9.09 -5.62 -4.55
CA GLU A 106 10.45 -5.61 -5.10
C GLU A 106 10.44 -5.13 -6.55
N PHE A 107 9.57 -5.71 -7.39
CA PHE A 107 9.40 -5.26 -8.77
C PHE A 107 9.05 -3.77 -8.87
N LYS A 108 8.10 -3.31 -8.04
CA LYS A 108 7.69 -1.90 -8.03
C LYS A 108 8.82 -0.96 -7.57
N ILE A 109 9.64 -1.41 -6.62
CA ILE A 109 10.82 -0.66 -6.18
C ILE A 109 11.82 -0.53 -7.34
N GLU A 110 12.09 -1.61 -8.07
CA GLU A 110 12.98 -1.57 -9.24
C GLU A 110 12.47 -0.62 -10.33
N GLU A 111 11.17 -0.63 -10.63
CA GLU A 111 10.57 0.32 -11.59
C GLU A 111 10.74 1.77 -11.13
N LEU A 112 10.45 2.06 -9.86
CA LEU A 112 10.62 3.40 -9.29
C LEU A 112 12.08 3.85 -9.31
N GLN A 113 13.03 2.94 -9.07
CA GLN A 113 14.46 3.23 -9.18
C GLN A 113 14.87 3.59 -10.61
N LYS A 114 14.35 2.87 -11.62
CA LYS A 114 14.58 3.21 -13.04
C LYS A 114 14.01 4.59 -13.38
N ILE A 115 12.79 4.88 -12.94
CA ILE A 115 12.15 6.19 -13.14
C ILE A 115 12.95 7.30 -12.46
N LYS A 116 13.40 7.09 -11.23
CA LYS A 116 14.26 8.02 -10.49
C LYS A 116 15.56 8.30 -11.26
N ALA A 117 16.25 7.26 -11.71
CA ALA A 117 17.49 7.40 -12.47
C ALA A 117 17.28 8.20 -13.77
N TYR A 118 16.19 7.94 -14.49
CA TYR A 118 15.81 8.70 -15.68
C TYR A 118 15.59 10.19 -15.36
N HIS A 119 14.85 10.51 -14.30
CA HIS A 119 14.62 11.89 -13.91
C HIS A 119 15.88 12.62 -13.45
N ILE A 120 16.75 11.95 -12.69
CA ILE A 120 18.05 12.51 -12.28
C ILE A 120 18.86 12.90 -13.53
N LYS A 121 19.01 11.98 -14.48
CA LYS A 121 19.72 12.25 -15.73
C LYS A 121 19.10 13.43 -16.50
N LYS A 122 17.77 13.49 -16.57
CA LYS A 122 17.07 14.59 -17.25
C LYS A 122 17.31 15.94 -16.57
N VAL A 123 17.39 15.98 -15.24
CA VAL A 123 17.72 17.20 -14.49
C VAL A 123 19.16 17.62 -14.80
N GLU A 124 20.12 16.69 -14.76
CA GLU A 124 21.53 16.98 -15.11
C GLU A 124 21.68 17.52 -16.54
N ASP A 125 20.95 16.96 -17.51
CA ASP A 125 20.95 17.42 -18.90
C ASP A 125 20.36 18.84 -19.03
N LEU A 126 19.30 19.15 -18.27
CA LEU A 126 18.69 20.48 -18.24
C LEU A 126 19.59 21.51 -17.56
N ASP A 127 20.28 21.15 -16.48
CA ASP A 127 21.22 22.02 -15.78
C ASP A 127 22.39 22.40 -16.69
N LYS A 128 22.93 21.43 -17.45
CA LYS A 128 23.96 21.71 -18.47
C LYS A 128 23.45 22.68 -19.54
N LEU A 129 22.26 22.41 -20.08
CA LEU A 129 21.65 23.27 -21.09
C LEU A 129 21.44 24.71 -20.57
N LEU A 130 21.05 24.84 -19.30
CA LEU A 130 20.85 26.13 -18.65
C LEU A 130 22.17 26.90 -18.56
N VAL A 131 23.25 26.26 -18.10
CA VAL A 131 24.59 26.86 -18.03
C VAL A 131 25.07 27.32 -19.42
N ASP A 132 24.90 26.48 -20.44
CA ASP A 132 25.28 26.82 -21.82
C ASP A 132 24.51 28.05 -22.33
N LYS A 133 23.20 28.11 -22.03
CA LYS A 133 22.35 29.24 -22.42
C LYS A 133 22.68 30.51 -21.65
N GLU A 134 23.02 30.42 -20.37
CA GLU A 134 23.49 31.56 -19.58
C GLU A 134 24.81 32.11 -20.13
N ALA A 135 25.74 31.25 -20.52
CA ALA A 135 27.00 31.64 -21.14
C ALA A 135 26.76 32.34 -22.50
N GLU A 136 25.84 31.81 -23.32
CA GLU A 136 25.45 32.42 -24.60
C GLU A 136 24.85 33.83 -24.40
N ILE A 137 23.95 33.98 -23.43
CA ILE A 137 23.34 35.28 -23.08
C ILE A 137 24.42 36.26 -22.61
N LEU A 138 25.36 35.82 -21.78
CA LEU A 138 26.45 36.68 -21.29
C LEU A 138 27.36 37.13 -22.44
N HIS A 139 27.68 36.24 -23.37
CA HIS A 139 28.46 36.57 -24.56
C HIS A 139 27.75 37.61 -25.44
N ILE A 140 26.44 37.45 -25.69
CA ILE A 140 25.64 38.42 -26.45
C ILE A 140 25.61 39.78 -25.73
N LYS A 141 25.40 39.80 -24.41
CA LYS A 141 25.42 41.04 -23.61
C LYS A 141 26.76 41.77 -23.73
N ASN A 142 27.87 41.05 -23.60
CA ASN A 142 29.21 41.62 -23.71
C ASN A 142 29.48 42.16 -25.12
N LYS A 143 29.11 41.42 -26.17
CA LYS A 143 29.24 41.87 -27.56
C LYS A 143 28.44 43.16 -27.81
N ASN A 144 27.19 43.21 -27.33
CA ASN A 144 26.34 44.39 -27.47
C ASN A 144 26.90 45.59 -26.68
N ALA A 145 27.47 45.36 -25.48
CA ALA A 145 28.10 46.40 -24.69
C ALA A 145 29.31 47.01 -25.43
N VAL A 146 30.17 46.17 -26.00
CA VAL A 146 31.31 46.63 -26.81
C VAL A 146 30.85 47.40 -28.05
N GLU A 147 29.80 46.93 -28.74
CA GLU A 147 29.25 47.63 -29.90
C GLU A 147 28.68 49.01 -29.52
N LEU A 148 28.01 49.11 -28.38
CA LEU A 148 27.51 50.38 -27.85
C LEU A 148 28.66 51.32 -27.48
N GLU A 149 29.73 50.83 -26.88
CA GLU A 149 30.91 51.61 -26.53
C GLU A 149 31.61 52.19 -27.78
N ILE A 150 31.75 51.38 -28.84
CA ILE A 150 32.29 51.84 -30.13
C ILE A 150 31.41 52.92 -30.74
N LYS A 151 30.08 52.74 -30.74
CA LYS A 151 29.13 53.74 -31.25
C LYS A 151 29.20 55.04 -30.45
N LEU A 152 29.28 54.94 -29.13
CA LEU A 152 29.36 56.09 -28.23
C LEU A 152 30.65 56.88 -28.48
N LYS A 153 31.80 56.20 -28.58
CA LYS A 153 33.08 56.81 -28.93
C LYS A 153 33.05 57.48 -30.31
N GLY A 154 32.42 56.85 -31.30
CA GLY A 154 32.24 57.45 -32.62
C GLY A 154 31.38 58.72 -32.61
N ILE A 155 30.39 58.81 -31.71
CA ILE A 155 29.61 60.04 -31.49
C ILE A 155 30.46 61.09 -30.77
N GLU A 156 31.20 60.71 -29.73
CA GLU A 156 32.12 61.62 -29.02
C GLU A 156 33.17 62.23 -29.96
N ASP A 157 33.75 61.44 -30.85
CA ASP A 157 34.76 61.91 -31.80
C ASP A 157 34.16 62.88 -32.83
N LYS A 158 32.94 62.61 -33.32
CA LYS A 158 32.20 63.56 -34.17
C LYS A 158 31.92 64.86 -33.43
N PHE A 159 31.49 64.78 -32.18
CA PHE A 159 31.19 65.95 -31.36
C PHE A 159 32.46 66.78 -31.07
N LYS A 160 33.58 66.13 -30.75
CA LYS A 160 34.89 66.80 -30.61
C LYS A 160 35.31 67.48 -31.91
N HIS A 161 35.14 66.81 -33.05
CA HIS A 161 35.47 67.37 -34.35
C HIS A 161 34.61 68.61 -34.66
N GLU A 162 33.32 68.57 -34.37
CA GLU A 162 32.40 69.70 -34.55
C GLU A 162 32.76 70.89 -33.65
N ILE A 163 33.10 70.63 -32.37
CA ILE A 163 33.63 71.67 -31.46
C ILE A 163 34.91 72.27 -32.02
N CYS A 164 35.90 71.46 -32.42
CA CYS A 164 37.15 71.95 -32.99
C CYS A 164 36.89 72.78 -34.26
N SER A 165 36.02 72.32 -35.15
CA SER A 165 35.63 73.04 -36.36
C SER A 165 34.96 74.37 -36.03
N ALA A 166 34.03 74.41 -35.06
CA ALA A 166 33.39 75.65 -34.63
C ALA A 166 34.40 76.64 -34.03
N VAL A 167 35.32 76.16 -33.18
CA VAL A 167 36.41 76.98 -32.61
C VAL A 167 37.34 77.52 -33.70
N ASP A 168 37.67 76.71 -34.70
CA ASP A 168 38.51 77.12 -35.84
C ASP A 168 37.81 78.16 -36.71
N MET A 169 36.50 78.02 -36.94
CA MET A 169 35.67 79.02 -37.63
C MET A 169 35.68 80.35 -36.84
N TYR A 170 35.45 80.30 -35.51
CA TYR A 170 35.55 81.48 -34.65
C TYR A 170 36.94 82.13 -34.67
N ARG A 171 38.02 81.35 -34.80
CA ARG A 171 39.39 81.86 -34.92
C ARG A 171 39.69 82.50 -36.28
N LYS A 172 39.16 81.93 -37.37
CA LYS A 172 39.43 82.38 -38.74
C LYS A 172 38.57 83.57 -39.17
N GLU A 173 37.33 83.66 -38.69
CA GLU A 173 36.42 84.74 -39.07
C GLU A 173 36.60 86.03 -38.25
N GLY A 174 37.38 85.98 -37.17
CA GLY A 174 37.64 87.16 -36.35
C GLY A 174 36.39 87.65 -35.61
N ALA A 175 36.60 88.32 -34.48
CA ALA A 175 35.55 88.90 -33.64
C ALA A 175 34.86 90.14 -34.28
N HIS A 176 34.58 90.11 -35.58
CA HIS A 176 33.89 91.17 -36.30
C HIS A 176 32.92 90.60 -37.32
N THR A 177 31.75 90.20 -36.85
CA THR A 177 30.48 90.86 -37.15
C THR A 177 29.37 90.17 -36.35
N VAL A 178 28.25 90.87 -36.17
CA VAL A 178 27.04 90.40 -35.49
C VAL A 178 27.09 90.47 -33.95
N ARG A 179 27.41 91.68 -33.47
CA ARG A 179 26.84 92.22 -32.21
C ARG A 179 25.41 92.77 -32.42
N ASN A 180 24.72 92.49 -33.54
CA ASN A 180 23.40 93.08 -33.85
C ASN A 180 22.53 92.28 -34.83
N MET A 181 22.53 90.95 -34.75
CA MET A 181 21.44 90.06 -35.20
C MET A 181 21.44 88.95 -34.14
N SER A 182 20.46 88.70 -33.31
CA SER A 182 19.05 88.96 -33.40
C SER A 182 18.44 88.45 -32.08
N GLU A 183 18.32 89.30 -31.06
CA GLU A 183 17.57 88.94 -29.84
C GLU A 183 16.12 88.54 -30.18
N LYS A 184 15.61 88.99 -31.33
CA LYS A 184 14.31 88.59 -31.88
C LYS A 184 14.28 87.12 -32.32
N THR A 185 15.32 86.64 -33.01
CA THR A 185 15.39 85.24 -33.51
C THR A 185 15.80 84.25 -32.42
N ALA A 186 16.59 84.68 -31.42
CA ALA A 186 16.86 83.88 -30.24
C ALA A 186 15.61 83.70 -29.37
N LYS A 187 14.81 84.76 -29.17
CA LYS A 187 13.50 84.66 -28.49
C LYS A 187 12.51 83.79 -29.26
N GLU A 188 12.48 83.86 -30.59
CA GLU A 188 11.64 82.99 -31.42
C GLU A 188 12.08 81.52 -31.35
N MET A 189 13.38 81.23 -31.42
CA MET A 189 13.90 79.86 -31.24
C MET A 189 13.66 79.33 -29.82
N ILE A 190 13.80 80.17 -28.79
CA ILE A 190 13.48 79.80 -27.41
C ILE A 190 11.98 79.54 -27.28
N GLN A 191 11.11 80.38 -27.85
CA GLN A 191 9.66 80.14 -27.86
C GLN A 191 9.28 78.87 -28.64
N GLU A 192 9.96 78.56 -29.74
CA GLU A 192 9.70 77.36 -30.52
C GLU A 192 10.14 76.11 -29.75
N LYS A 193 11.30 76.17 -29.06
CA LYS A 193 11.76 75.10 -28.18
C LYS A 193 10.89 74.95 -26.94
N ASP A 194 10.37 76.03 -26.37
CA ASP A 194 9.40 75.99 -25.28
C ASP A 194 8.09 75.34 -25.73
N LYS A 195 7.59 75.66 -26.95
CA LYS A 195 6.43 74.98 -27.54
C LYS A 195 6.69 73.50 -27.81
N GLU A 196 7.90 73.13 -28.22
CA GLU A 196 8.30 71.73 -28.43
C GLU A 196 8.38 70.98 -27.10
N ILE A 197 8.92 71.59 -26.04
CA ILE A 197 8.93 71.06 -24.68
C ILE A 197 7.50 70.90 -24.14
N GLU A 198 6.60 71.86 -24.39
CA GLU A 198 5.19 71.76 -24.00
C GLU A 198 4.50 70.58 -24.70
N LYS A 199 4.73 70.38 -26.00
CA LYS A 199 4.24 69.23 -26.75
C LYS A 199 4.76 67.90 -26.19
N LEU A 200 6.06 67.82 -25.92
CA LEU A 200 6.68 66.63 -25.33
C LEU A 200 6.16 66.32 -23.93
N LYS A 201 5.83 67.34 -23.11
CA LYS A 201 5.18 67.15 -21.81
C LYS A 201 3.76 66.59 -21.96
N VAL A 202 3.00 67.07 -22.93
CA VAL A 202 1.65 66.54 -23.22
C VAL A 202 1.74 65.09 -23.72
N GLU A 203 2.69 64.78 -24.59
CA GLU A 203 2.93 63.43 -25.10
C GLU A 203 3.42 62.47 -23.99
N GLN A 204 4.33 62.93 -23.13
CA GLN A 204 4.74 62.18 -21.94
C GLN A 204 3.56 61.90 -21.01
N HIS A 205 2.69 62.89 -20.79
CA HIS A 205 1.49 62.71 -19.97
C HIS A 205 0.49 61.74 -20.63
N PHE A 206 0.36 61.77 -21.96
CA PHE A 206 -0.45 60.82 -22.72
C PHE A 206 0.08 59.39 -22.58
N LEU A 207 1.38 59.18 -22.82
CA LEU A 207 2.05 57.89 -22.66
C LEU A 207 1.96 57.37 -21.21
N TYR A 208 2.06 58.25 -20.22
CA TYR A 208 1.91 57.87 -18.81
C TYR A 208 0.48 57.40 -18.49
N LYS A 209 -0.53 58.07 -19.04
CA LYS A 209 -1.96 57.69 -18.92
C LYS A 209 -2.28 56.38 -19.66
N GLU A 210 -1.63 56.15 -20.80
CA GLU A 210 -1.73 54.91 -21.56
C GLU A 210 -1.09 53.73 -20.81
N LEU A 211 0.10 53.94 -20.21
CA LEU A 211 0.76 52.96 -19.34
C LEU A 211 -0.09 52.60 -18.11
N GLN A 212 -0.73 53.58 -17.46
CA GLN A 212 -1.67 53.30 -16.36
C GLN A 212 -2.90 52.51 -16.84
N SER A 213 -3.42 52.80 -18.03
CA SER A 213 -4.54 52.07 -18.63
C SER A 213 -4.18 50.63 -18.97
N ILE A 214 -2.95 50.36 -19.41
CA ILE A 214 -2.43 49.01 -19.66
C ILE A 214 -2.18 48.25 -18.34
N LYS A 215 -1.66 48.92 -17.29
CA LYS A 215 -1.51 48.33 -15.95
C LYS A 215 -2.86 47.96 -15.32
N GLY A 216 -3.91 48.77 -15.51
CA GLY A 216 -5.27 48.46 -15.04
C GLY A 216 -5.93 47.29 -15.78
N LYS A 217 -5.59 47.05 -17.05
CA LYS A 217 -6.13 45.93 -17.85
C LYS A 217 -5.48 44.57 -17.53
N LYS A 218 -4.28 44.53 -16.94
CA LYS A 218 -3.63 43.27 -16.49
C LYS A 218 -4.25 42.64 -15.22
N ILE A 219 -5.12 43.34 -14.49
CA ILE A 219 -5.76 42.81 -13.26
C ILE A 219 -7.12 42.13 -13.55
N LYS A 220 -7.66 42.22 -14.77
CA LYS A 220 -8.97 41.63 -15.13
C LYS A 220 -8.88 40.45 -16.12
N LEU A 221 -7.73 39.79 -16.22
CA LEU A 221 -7.53 38.58 -17.02
C LEU A 221 -6.75 37.51 -16.23
N SER A 222 -7.31 37.05 -15.10
CA SER A 222 -6.99 35.73 -14.52
C SER A 222 -8.05 35.21 -13.53
N LYS A 223 -9.33 35.50 -13.76
CA LYS A 223 -10.43 34.84 -13.04
C LYS A 223 -11.51 34.43 -14.03
N ILE A 224 -11.23 33.38 -14.80
CA ILE A 224 -12.23 32.62 -15.54
C ILE A 224 -12.15 31.17 -15.04
N SER A 225 -13.16 30.85 -14.23
CA SER A 225 -13.87 29.58 -14.06
C SER A 225 -13.08 28.28 -13.88
N LYS A 226 -12.90 27.88 -12.61
CA LYS A 226 -13.23 26.52 -12.18
C LYS A 226 -14.74 26.46 -12.02
N ASP A 227 -15.44 25.95 -13.02
CA ASP A 227 -16.73 25.27 -12.91
C ASP A 227 -17.23 24.96 -14.32
N VAL A 228 -18.02 23.89 -14.44
CA VAL A 228 -18.58 23.28 -15.67
C VAL A 228 -17.69 22.19 -16.29
N ILE A 229 -17.76 20.98 -15.73
CA ILE A 229 -18.11 19.77 -16.50
C ILE A 229 -19.00 18.88 -15.62
N THR A 230 -20.31 19.10 -15.71
CA THR A 230 -21.33 18.09 -15.39
C THR A 230 -22.34 18.04 -16.53
N GLU A 231 -22.69 16.79 -16.87
CA GLU A 231 -23.79 16.33 -17.76
C GLU A 231 -23.60 16.41 -19.28
N ARG A 232 -23.37 15.25 -19.94
CA ARG A 232 -24.43 14.36 -20.50
C ARG A 232 -23.83 13.27 -21.40
N GLY A 233 -24.04 12.01 -21.05
CA GLY A 233 -23.80 10.84 -21.90
C GLY A 233 -24.36 9.56 -21.28
N LYS A 234 -25.50 9.09 -21.79
CA LYS A 234 -26.33 7.99 -21.25
C LYS A 234 -25.93 6.62 -21.85
N ARG A 235 -26.18 5.56 -21.04
CA ARG A 235 -26.36 4.11 -21.33
C ARG A 235 -25.06 3.31 -21.62
N THR A 236 -24.78 2.14 -21.00
CA THR A 236 -25.66 1.00 -20.65
C THR A 236 -25.14 0.16 -19.45
N LYS A 237 -26.05 -0.59 -18.82
CA LYS A 237 -26.00 -1.44 -17.61
C LYS A 237 -24.85 -2.48 -17.49
N ARG A 238 -24.29 -2.67 -16.28
CA ARG A 238 -24.39 -3.92 -15.47
C ARG A 238 -23.70 -3.81 -14.09
N ASN A 239 -24.47 -4.19 -13.06
CA ASN A 239 -24.19 -4.66 -11.69
C ASN A 239 -22.78 -4.61 -11.07
N GLY A 240 -22.72 -4.21 -9.79
CA GLY A 240 -21.68 -4.64 -8.86
C GLY A 240 -21.53 -3.73 -7.64
N ASN A 241 -21.77 -4.27 -6.45
CA ASN A 241 -21.77 -3.61 -5.15
C ASN A 241 -20.37 -3.18 -4.64
N ALA A 242 -20.41 -2.27 -3.66
CA ALA A 242 -19.47 -2.11 -2.54
C ALA A 242 -18.07 -1.56 -2.83
N ALA A 243 -17.89 -0.25 -2.62
CA ALA A 243 -16.69 0.35 -2.02
C ALA A 243 -16.86 1.88 -1.97
N ASN A 244 -17.39 2.44 -0.88
CA ASN A 244 -17.09 3.83 -0.50
C ASN A 244 -17.57 4.15 0.92
N GLU A 245 -16.95 3.51 1.90
CA GLU A 245 -16.87 4.02 3.28
C GLU A 245 -15.45 3.78 3.79
N MET A 246 -14.45 4.51 3.27
CA MET A 246 -13.11 4.44 3.87
C MET A 246 -12.23 5.67 3.64
N TYR A 247 -12.78 6.88 3.66
CA TYR A 247 -11.94 8.10 3.74
C TYR A 247 -12.61 9.23 4.53
N LYS A 248 -12.83 9.03 5.84
CA LYS A 248 -12.98 10.11 6.83
C LYS A 248 -12.66 9.65 8.25
N THR A 249 -11.38 9.41 8.59
CA THR A 249 -10.86 9.66 9.94
C THR A 249 -9.34 9.56 9.98
N ILE A 250 -8.65 10.67 9.70
CA ILE A 250 -7.30 10.91 10.26
C ILE A 250 -7.34 12.32 10.81
N GLU A 251 -7.72 12.46 12.08
CA GLU A 251 -7.38 13.61 12.92
C GLU A 251 -7.75 13.29 14.38
N SER A 252 -6.77 12.81 15.15
CA SER A 252 -6.57 13.12 16.58
C SER A 252 -5.44 12.26 17.12
N ILE A 253 -4.23 12.82 17.10
CA ILE A 253 -3.07 12.32 17.84
C ILE A 253 -3.26 12.72 19.31
N PRO A 254 -3.34 11.81 20.28
CA PRO A 254 -3.13 12.18 21.67
C PRO A 254 -1.63 12.24 21.94
N LYS A 255 -1.12 13.46 22.16
CA LYS A 255 0.16 13.68 22.82
C LYS A 255 0.05 13.15 24.26
N LYS A 256 0.87 12.18 24.65
CA LYS A 256 1.22 11.95 26.05
C LYS A 256 2.71 11.66 26.21
N ASP A 257 3.23 12.34 27.21
CA ASP A 257 4.59 12.40 27.67
C ASP A 257 5.13 11.08 28.27
N LYS A 258 6.45 10.91 28.09
CA LYS A 258 7.46 10.36 29.00
C LYS A 258 7.42 8.89 29.45
N LYS A 259 8.56 8.25 29.12
CA LYS A 259 9.23 7.10 29.75
C LYS A 259 8.62 5.71 29.55
N TYR A 260 9.05 5.05 28.47
CA TYR A 260 9.24 3.60 28.48
C TYR A 260 10.44 3.27 27.57
N GLU A 261 11.58 2.95 28.17
CA GLU A 261 12.70 2.32 27.47
C GLU A 261 12.31 0.88 27.14
N SER A 262 12.35 0.53 25.85
CA SER A 262 12.17 -0.85 25.39
C SER A 262 13.43 -1.67 25.68
N PRO A 263 13.34 -2.85 26.35
CA PRO A 263 14.49 -3.66 26.69
C PRO A 263 15.04 -4.50 25.52
N TYR A 264 14.49 -4.38 24.31
CA TYR A 264 14.83 -5.26 23.18
C TYR A 264 15.91 -4.73 22.23
N LEU A 265 16.55 -3.59 22.57
CA LEU A 265 17.70 -3.07 21.83
C LEU A 265 19.01 -3.30 22.59
N ARG A 266 19.32 -4.56 22.91
CA ARG A 266 20.72 -4.97 23.07
C ARG A 266 21.16 -5.80 21.87
N LYS A 267 21.95 -5.15 21.03
CA LYS A 267 22.88 -5.78 20.08
C LYS A 267 23.84 -6.68 20.86
N GLU A 268 23.67 -7.99 20.78
CA GLU A 268 24.79 -8.93 20.91
C GLU A 268 24.63 -10.01 19.83
N GLY A 269 25.75 -10.28 19.14
CA GLY A 269 25.79 -11.01 17.89
C GLY A 269 25.35 -12.46 18.00
N LEU A 270 24.44 -12.86 17.11
CA LEU A 270 24.17 -14.27 16.85
C LEU A 270 24.67 -14.58 15.43
N HIS A 271 25.73 -15.40 15.38
CA HIS A 271 26.20 -16.07 14.19
C HIS A 271 25.06 -16.85 13.54
N ILE A 272 24.70 -16.47 12.32
CA ILE A 272 23.88 -17.30 11.43
C ILE A 272 24.75 -18.48 11.02
N ARG A 273 24.57 -19.65 11.64
CA ARG A 273 25.07 -20.91 11.09
C ARG A 273 24.08 -21.38 10.04
N SER A 274 24.56 -21.46 8.80
CA SER A 274 23.85 -22.03 7.65
C SER A 274 23.38 -23.46 7.94
N ALA A 275 22.12 -23.74 7.68
CA ALA A 275 21.51 -25.07 7.82
C ALA A 275 21.77 -25.94 6.58
N SER A 276 23.03 -26.21 6.26
CA SER A 276 23.43 -27.09 5.15
C SER A 276 24.10 -28.40 5.58
N ASP A 277 24.09 -28.76 6.87
CA ASP A 277 24.85 -29.90 7.41
C ASP A 277 24.01 -31.00 8.11
N LEU A 278 22.73 -31.14 7.78
CA LEU A 278 21.89 -32.27 8.23
C LEU A 278 21.44 -33.13 7.05
N GLY A 279 22.41 -33.55 6.25
CA GLY A 279 22.23 -34.52 5.18
C GLY A 279 23.25 -35.66 5.33
N MET A 280 22.73 -36.87 5.49
CA MET A 280 23.44 -38.16 5.36
C MET A 280 24.29 -38.62 6.55
N THR A 281 23.76 -39.57 7.32
CA THR A 281 24.28 -40.96 7.36
C THR A 281 23.41 -41.83 8.29
N GLN A 282 22.56 -42.67 7.73
CA GLN A 282 22.23 -43.96 8.34
C GLN A 282 22.36 -45.02 7.24
N LYS A 283 23.51 -45.72 7.26
CA LYS A 283 23.71 -46.92 6.46
C LYS A 283 22.94 -48.06 7.14
N ASN A 284 21.97 -48.60 6.42
CA ASN A 284 21.37 -49.90 6.67
C ASN A 284 22.47 -50.96 6.76
N LYS A 285 22.56 -51.65 7.89
CA LYS A 285 23.12 -53.00 7.96
C LYS A 285 21.95 -53.97 8.08
N LEU A 286 21.51 -54.48 6.94
CA LEU A 286 20.86 -55.79 6.86
C LEU A 286 21.95 -56.83 7.19
N THR A 287 21.77 -57.59 8.26
CA THR A 287 22.48 -58.85 8.44
C THR A 287 21.48 -59.96 8.16
N ILE A 288 21.69 -60.64 7.05
CA ILE A 288 21.13 -61.97 6.77
C ILE A 288 22.04 -62.96 7.50
N LEU A 289 21.44 -63.77 8.38
CA LEU A 289 21.73 -65.19 8.62
C LEU A 289 20.66 -65.73 9.59
#